data_AF-A0A0F9Q7B7-F1
#
_entry.id   AF-A0A0F9Q7B7-F1
#
_cell.length_a   1.000
_cell.length_b   1.000
_cell.length_c   1.000
_cell.angle_alpha   90.00
_cell.angle_beta   90.00
_cell.angle_gamma   90.00
#
_symmetry.space_group_name_H-M   'P 1'
#
loop_
_entity.id
_entity.type
_entity.pdbx_description
1 polymer ?
#
loop_
_entity_poly.entity_id
_entity_poly.type
_entity_poly.pdbx_seq_one_letter_code
_entity_poly.pdbx_strand_id
1 'polypeptide(L)'
;MTNLTTHDHIDLARHEKIIARGLQTFRDVGEALAQIRDDKLYVQYGTFVLYCQTRWDFSIRTAEHLINAASVVAYLADANNCSPLPANEAQARPLTTLRDETGVIDLELVGEVWRQALDDGDGGEVPPTAVIVEETVRQWKLKAAELKAPEEAVQPVDDEPASEEDADDTPPPCPNCGCTDVDEDGDCAKCHEPKVRGDADEGEAPTKPVNTTFEVLEAIVDQWRDQYDVTSDSVAAAMLENLATKIREG
;
A
#
# COMPACT_ATOMS: atom_id res chain seq x y z
N MET A 1 10.64 -46.63 -21.38
CA MET A 1 10.05 -45.38 -21.94
C MET A 1 8.59 -45.67 -22.27
N THR A 2 7.67 -45.24 -21.42
CA THR A 2 6.23 -45.37 -21.64
C THR A 2 5.79 -44.29 -22.62
N ASN A 3 5.35 -44.68 -23.82
CA ASN A 3 4.72 -43.77 -24.77
C ASN A 3 3.32 -43.42 -24.27
N LEU A 4 2.96 -42.13 -24.33
CA LEU A 4 1.59 -41.68 -24.04
C LEU A 4 0.63 -42.28 -25.07
N THR A 5 -0.49 -42.78 -24.59
CA THR A 5 -1.57 -43.29 -25.43
C THR A 5 -2.39 -42.12 -26.00
N THR A 6 -3.18 -42.37 -27.05
CA THR A 6 -4.09 -41.35 -27.60
C THR A 6 -5.08 -40.81 -26.56
N HIS A 7 -5.46 -41.64 -25.59
CA HIS A 7 -6.31 -41.24 -24.47
C HIS A 7 -5.58 -40.23 -23.56
N ASP A 8 -4.32 -40.50 -23.22
CA ASP A 8 -3.49 -39.61 -22.41
C ASP A 8 -3.32 -38.23 -23.07
N HIS A 9 -3.19 -38.19 -24.41
CA HIS A 9 -3.13 -36.93 -25.15
C HIS A 9 -4.45 -36.13 -25.12
N ILE A 10 -5.61 -36.80 -25.17
CA ILE A 10 -6.92 -36.16 -25.07
C ILE A 10 -7.14 -35.60 -23.66
N ASP A 11 -6.77 -36.36 -22.63
CA ASP A 11 -6.88 -35.93 -21.24
C ASP A 11 -5.93 -34.77 -20.93
N LEU A 12 -4.69 -34.82 -21.43
CA LEU A 12 -3.73 -33.73 -21.35
C LEU A 12 -4.29 -32.45 -21.98
N ALA A 13 -4.76 -32.51 -23.23
CA ALA A 13 -5.32 -31.35 -23.92
C ALA A 13 -6.58 -30.78 -23.21
N ARG A 14 -7.39 -31.64 -22.60
CA ARG A 14 -8.55 -31.21 -21.79
C ARG A 14 -8.09 -30.46 -20.54
N HIS A 15 -7.09 -30.97 -19.84
CA HIS A 15 -6.54 -30.35 -18.63
C HIS A 15 -5.82 -29.03 -18.97
N GLU A 16 -5.03 -28.99 -20.04
CA GLU A 16 -4.40 -27.78 -20.57
C GLU A 16 -5.43 -26.71 -20.94
N LYS A 17 -6.60 -27.10 -21.46
CA LYS A 17 -7.70 -26.16 -21.78
C LYS A 17 -8.42 -25.63 -20.53
N ILE A 18 -8.57 -26.45 -19.48
CA ILE A 18 -9.10 -26.02 -18.18
C ILE A 18 -8.11 -25.05 -17.53
N ILE A 19 -6.81 -25.38 -17.58
CA ILE A 19 -5.73 -24.51 -17.12
C ILE A 19 -5.75 -23.20 -17.91
N ALA A 20 -5.73 -23.24 -19.25
CA ALA A 20 -5.77 -22.04 -20.10
C ALA A 20 -7.00 -21.15 -19.84
N ARG A 21 -8.18 -21.73 -19.58
CA ARG A 21 -9.36 -20.97 -19.14
C ARG A 21 -9.15 -20.35 -17.75
N GLY A 22 -8.60 -21.10 -16.80
CA GLY A 22 -8.23 -20.60 -15.47
C GLY A 22 -7.12 -19.54 -15.47
N LEU A 23 -6.28 -19.52 -16.51
CA LEU A 23 -5.26 -18.49 -16.73
C LEU A 23 -5.88 -17.19 -17.29
N GLN A 24 -7.01 -17.27 -18.01
CA GLN A 24 -7.74 -16.07 -18.49
C GLN A 24 -8.77 -15.53 -17.49
N THR A 25 -9.15 -16.28 -16.45
CA THR A 25 -10.21 -15.83 -15.52
C THR A 25 -9.87 -14.53 -14.81
N PHE A 26 -8.63 -14.29 -14.39
CA PHE A 26 -8.31 -13.05 -13.67
C PHE A 26 -8.35 -11.82 -14.59
N ARG A 27 -7.91 -11.98 -15.84
CA ARG A 27 -7.96 -10.93 -16.86
C ARG A 27 -9.41 -10.56 -17.15
N ASP A 28 -10.24 -11.55 -17.48
CA ASP A 28 -11.65 -11.34 -17.82
C ASP A 28 -12.42 -10.73 -16.63
N VAL A 29 -12.15 -11.20 -15.41
CA VAL A 29 -12.74 -10.65 -14.19
C VAL A 29 -12.27 -9.21 -13.95
N GLY A 30 -10.98 -8.92 -14.10
CA GLY A 30 -10.43 -7.58 -13.93
C GLY A 30 -11.00 -6.60 -14.96
N GLU A 31 -11.13 -7.00 -16.21
CA GLU A 31 -11.74 -6.21 -17.28
C GLU A 31 -13.22 -5.94 -17.02
N ALA A 32 -13.98 -6.96 -16.61
CA ALA A 32 -15.38 -6.80 -16.24
C ALA A 32 -15.56 -5.87 -15.03
N LEU A 33 -14.71 -6.01 -14.01
CA LEU A 33 -14.72 -5.13 -12.83
C LEU A 33 -14.38 -3.67 -13.21
N ALA A 34 -13.45 -3.47 -14.14
CA ALA A 34 -13.13 -2.14 -14.66
C ALA A 34 -14.34 -1.52 -15.37
N GLN A 35 -14.98 -2.25 -16.28
CA GLN A 35 -16.19 -1.79 -16.98
C GLN A 35 -17.32 -1.46 -15.99
N ILE A 36 -17.59 -2.35 -15.02
CA ILE A 36 -18.60 -2.10 -13.98
C ILE A 36 -18.29 -0.83 -13.19
N ARG A 37 -17.02 -0.59 -12.85
CA ARG A 37 -16.59 0.59 -12.11
C ARG A 37 -16.75 1.86 -12.95
N ASP A 38 -16.23 1.84 -14.17
CA ASP A 38 -16.10 3.02 -15.02
C ASP A 38 -17.48 3.45 -15.56
N ASP A 39 -18.34 2.49 -15.92
CA ASP A 39 -19.73 2.74 -16.35
C ASP A 39 -20.70 2.88 -15.17
N LYS A 40 -20.20 2.78 -13.93
CA LYS A 40 -20.99 2.86 -12.69
C LYS A 40 -22.16 1.89 -12.64
N LEU A 41 -22.00 0.66 -13.13
CA LEU A 41 -23.05 -0.36 -13.15
C LEU A 41 -23.40 -0.90 -11.74
N TYR A 42 -22.72 -0.40 -10.70
CA TYR A 42 -22.95 -0.72 -9.29
C TYR A 42 -23.95 0.23 -8.59
N VAL A 43 -24.69 1.07 -9.31
CA VAL A 43 -25.60 2.10 -8.75
C VAL A 43 -26.54 1.55 -7.65
N GLN A 44 -27.06 0.33 -7.81
CA GLN A 44 -27.96 -0.28 -6.82
C GLN A 44 -27.31 -0.61 -5.46
N TYR A 45 -25.97 -0.61 -5.39
CA TYR A 45 -25.19 -0.84 -4.17
C TYR A 45 -24.67 0.45 -3.54
N GLY A 46 -24.91 1.61 -4.16
CA GLY A 46 -24.44 2.92 -3.72
C GLY A 46 -22.96 3.19 -4.03
N THR A 47 -22.06 2.30 -3.62
CA THR A 47 -20.61 2.44 -3.88
C THR A 47 -20.02 1.17 -4.50
N PHE A 48 -18.92 1.32 -5.25
CA PHE A 48 -18.20 0.19 -5.83
C PHE A 48 -17.64 -0.74 -4.74
N VAL A 49 -17.25 -0.17 -3.59
CA VAL A 49 -16.78 -0.94 -2.41
C VAL A 49 -17.90 -1.85 -1.89
N LEU A 50 -19.11 -1.32 -1.70
CA LEU A 50 -20.26 -2.11 -1.25
C LEU A 50 -20.65 -3.16 -2.29
N TYR A 51 -20.57 -2.84 -3.58
CA TYR A 51 -20.77 -3.82 -4.64
C TYR A 51 -19.80 -5.00 -4.54
N CYS A 52 -18.50 -4.73 -4.46
CA CYS A 52 -17.47 -5.79 -4.35
C CYS A 52 -17.71 -6.67 -3.13
N GLN A 53 -17.97 -6.07 -1.97
CA GLN A 53 -18.19 -6.81 -0.74
C GLN A 53 -19.51 -7.61 -0.78
N THR A 54 -20.63 -6.99 -1.15
CA THR A 54 -21.95 -7.64 -1.08
C THR A 54 -22.14 -8.68 -2.18
N ARG A 55 -21.62 -8.44 -3.40
CA ARG A 55 -21.85 -9.34 -4.54
C ARG A 55 -20.85 -10.48 -4.61
N TRP A 56 -19.60 -10.22 -4.23
CA TRP A 56 -18.48 -11.13 -4.47
C TRP A 56 -17.67 -11.50 -3.23
N ASP A 57 -18.00 -10.93 -2.07
CA ASP A 57 -17.32 -11.18 -0.79
C ASP A 57 -15.80 -10.92 -0.82
N PHE A 58 -15.35 -9.99 -1.66
CA PHE A 58 -13.96 -9.54 -1.65
C PHE A 58 -13.83 -8.03 -1.45
N SER A 59 -12.71 -7.64 -0.84
CA SER A 59 -12.39 -6.25 -0.54
C SER A 59 -12.12 -5.44 -1.81
N ILE A 60 -12.30 -4.12 -1.73
CA ILE A 60 -11.98 -3.20 -2.84
C ILE A 60 -10.53 -3.37 -3.34
N ARG A 61 -9.58 -3.63 -2.44
CA ARG A 61 -8.17 -3.86 -2.82
C ARG A 61 -8.03 -5.06 -3.75
N THR A 62 -8.77 -6.13 -3.48
CA THR A 62 -8.78 -7.33 -4.35
C THR A 62 -9.32 -6.99 -5.73
N ALA A 63 -10.40 -6.19 -5.79
CA ALA A 63 -10.95 -5.68 -7.04
C ALA A 63 -9.92 -4.87 -7.83
N GLU A 64 -9.25 -3.93 -7.15
CA GLU A 64 -8.23 -3.06 -7.76
C GLU A 64 -7.01 -3.85 -8.24
N HIS A 65 -6.57 -4.88 -7.51
CA HIS A 65 -5.50 -5.76 -7.96
C HIS A 65 -5.88 -6.48 -9.25
N LEU A 66 -7.09 -7.04 -9.34
CA LEU A 66 -7.57 -7.70 -10.54
C LEU A 66 -7.68 -6.73 -11.73
N ILE A 67 -8.22 -5.53 -11.51
CA ILE A 67 -8.31 -4.48 -12.52
C ILE A 67 -6.92 -4.08 -13.03
N ASN A 68 -5.97 -3.82 -12.12
CA ASN A 68 -4.62 -3.41 -12.46
C ASN A 68 -3.83 -4.54 -13.16
N ALA A 69 -4.00 -5.79 -12.72
CA ALA A 69 -3.37 -6.93 -13.37
C ALA A 69 -3.91 -7.14 -14.79
N ALA A 70 -5.23 -6.98 -14.98
CA ALA A 70 -5.85 -7.07 -16.30
C ALA A 70 -5.37 -5.96 -17.24
N SER A 71 -5.23 -4.72 -16.75
CA SER A 71 -4.72 -3.60 -17.57
C SER A 71 -3.26 -3.80 -18.01
N VAL A 72 -2.42 -4.32 -17.12
CA VAL A 72 -1.03 -4.72 -17.46
C VAL A 72 -1.01 -5.75 -18.59
N VAL A 73 -1.81 -6.81 -18.48
CA VAL A 73 -1.85 -7.88 -19.49
C VAL A 73 -2.39 -7.36 -20.83
N ALA A 74 -3.44 -6.52 -20.80
CA ALA A 74 -3.99 -5.90 -22.00
C ALA A 74 -2.94 -5.04 -22.71
N TYR A 75 -2.20 -4.22 -21.96
CA TYR A 75 -1.12 -3.41 -22.53
C TYR A 75 0.00 -4.27 -23.15
N LEU A 76 0.45 -5.31 -22.45
CA LEU A 76 1.51 -6.20 -22.96
C LEU A 76 1.07 -6.94 -24.24
N ALA A 77 -0.22 -7.25 -24.36
CA ALA A 77 -0.81 -7.87 -25.53
C ALA A 77 -0.90 -6.90 -26.73
N ASP A 78 -1.35 -5.66 -26.50
CA ASP A 78 -1.68 -4.73 -27.58
C ASP A 78 -0.50 -3.87 -28.02
N ALA A 79 0.25 -3.30 -27.08
CA ALA A 79 1.22 -2.25 -27.35
C ALA A 79 2.65 -2.77 -27.54
N ASN A 80 3.02 -3.83 -26.82
CA ASN A 80 4.41 -4.25 -26.72
C ASN A 80 4.72 -5.58 -27.43
N ASN A 81 3.71 -6.19 -28.06
CA ASN A 81 3.79 -7.46 -28.80
C ASN A 81 4.60 -8.53 -28.04
N CYS A 82 4.48 -8.53 -26.70
CA CYS A 82 5.27 -9.36 -25.81
C CYS A 82 4.65 -10.74 -25.73
N SER A 83 5.43 -11.75 -26.09
CA SER A 83 5.04 -13.15 -25.96
C SER A 83 6.18 -13.91 -25.30
N PRO A 84 5.88 -14.78 -24.32
CA PRO A 84 4.57 -15.04 -23.71
C PRO A 84 4.06 -13.92 -22.76
N LEU A 85 2.73 -13.88 -22.58
CA LEU A 85 2.05 -12.97 -21.65
C LEU A 85 2.04 -13.53 -20.21
N PRO A 86 1.81 -12.69 -19.18
CA PRO A 86 1.55 -13.18 -17.84
C PRO A 86 0.39 -14.17 -17.85
N ALA A 87 0.66 -15.38 -17.39
CA ALA A 87 -0.29 -16.48 -17.37
C ALA A 87 -1.22 -16.42 -16.14
N ASN A 88 -0.79 -15.81 -15.04
CA ASN A 88 -1.61 -15.68 -13.83
C ASN A 88 -1.43 -14.32 -13.14
N GLU A 89 -2.35 -14.01 -12.22
CA GLU A 89 -2.34 -12.75 -11.46
C GLU A 89 -1.04 -12.55 -10.69
N ALA A 90 -0.45 -13.61 -10.13
CA ALA A 90 0.77 -13.51 -9.35
C ALA A 90 1.98 -13.03 -10.18
N GLN A 91 2.01 -13.32 -11.49
CA GLN A 91 3.03 -12.78 -12.40
C GLN A 91 2.76 -11.32 -12.77
N ALA A 92 1.49 -10.93 -12.94
CA ALA A 92 1.13 -9.56 -13.29
C ALA A 92 1.22 -8.60 -12.09
N ARG A 93 0.94 -9.08 -10.88
CA ARG A 93 0.83 -8.28 -9.66
C ARG A 93 2.09 -7.43 -9.35
N PRO A 94 3.33 -7.97 -9.39
CA PRO A 94 4.52 -7.15 -9.14
C PRO A 94 4.65 -5.98 -10.12
N LEU A 95 4.27 -6.17 -11.39
CA LEU A 95 4.33 -5.14 -12.43
C LEU A 95 3.38 -3.97 -12.13
N THR A 96 2.24 -4.21 -11.49
CA THR A 96 1.29 -3.15 -11.09
C THR A 96 1.86 -2.14 -10.08
N THR A 97 3.03 -2.46 -9.50
CA THR A 97 3.74 -1.60 -8.55
C THR A 97 4.74 -0.65 -9.23
N LEU A 98 4.94 -0.79 -10.54
CA LEU A 98 5.69 0.14 -11.37
C LEU A 98 4.79 1.32 -11.69
N ARG A 99 4.95 2.39 -10.90
CA ARG A 99 4.11 3.59 -10.98
C ARG A 99 4.97 4.81 -11.22
N ASP A 100 4.43 5.74 -12.00
CA ASP A 100 5.02 7.04 -12.23
C ASP A 100 4.88 7.94 -10.98
N GLU A 101 5.38 9.17 -11.07
CA GLU A 101 5.31 10.18 -10.01
C GLU A 101 3.87 10.60 -9.65
N THR A 102 2.91 10.38 -10.54
CA THR A 102 1.48 10.66 -10.30
C THR A 102 0.78 9.49 -9.62
N GLY A 103 1.46 8.35 -9.46
CA GLY A 103 0.91 7.12 -8.90
C GLY A 103 0.13 6.27 -9.90
N VAL A 104 0.17 6.58 -11.20
CA VAL A 104 -0.43 5.76 -12.26
C VAL A 104 0.56 4.68 -12.69
N ILE A 105 0.06 3.52 -13.15
CA ILE A 105 0.94 2.43 -13.62
C ILE A 105 1.71 2.91 -14.86
N ASP A 106 3.03 2.88 -14.78
CA ASP A 106 3.91 3.22 -15.90
C ASP A 106 3.97 2.02 -16.86
N LEU A 107 3.07 2.02 -17.85
CA LEU A 107 2.92 0.91 -18.77
C LEU A 107 4.14 0.71 -19.67
N GLU A 108 4.83 1.80 -20.07
CA GLU A 108 6.06 1.70 -20.87
C GLU A 108 7.15 0.98 -20.07
N LEU A 109 7.35 1.37 -18.81
CA LEU A 109 8.28 0.70 -17.92
C LEU A 109 7.87 -0.76 -17.65
N VAL A 110 6.57 -1.04 -17.48
CA VAL A 110 6.06 -2.42 -17.37
C VAL A 110 6.49 -3.28 -18.56
N GLY A 111 6.41 -2.74 -19.78
CA GLY A 111 6.84 -3.42 -20.99
C GLY A 111 8.33 -3.75 -21.01
N GLU A 112 9.17 -2.84 -20.52
CA GLU A 112 10.61 -3.06 -20.39
C GLU A 112 10.93 -4.11 -19.32
N VAL A 113 10.37 -3.97 -18.13
CA VAL A 113 10.62 -4.89 -17.01
C VAL A 113 10.12 -6.29 -17.33
N TRP A 114 9.00 -6.43 -18.04
CA TRP A 114 8.50 -7.73 -18.47
C TRP A 114 9.44 -8.43 -19.45
N ARG A 115 10.01 -7.71 -20.42
CA ARG A 115 11.01 -8.26 -21.35
C ARG A 115 12.27 -8.70 -20.63
N GLN A 116 12.76 -7.88 -19.70
CA GLN A 116 13.89 -8.26 -18.86
C GLN A 116 13.58 -9.54 -18.06
N ALA A 117 12.37 -9.68 -17.51
CA ALA A 117 11.98 -10.88 -16.77
C ALA A 117 11.89 -12.12 -17.66
N LEU A 118 11.54 -11.97 -18.95
CA LEU A 118 11.59 -13.06 -19.94
C LEU A 118 13.03 -13.49 -20.21
N ASP A 119 13.94 -12.52 -20.37
CA ASP A 119 15.37 -12.76 -20.59
C ASP A 119 16.06 -13.39 -19.37
N ASP A 120 15.70 -12.95 -18.16
CA ASP A 120 16.20 -13.51 -16.89
C ASP A 120 15.69 -14.94 -16.63
N GLY A 121 14.63 -15.34 -17.31
CA GLY A 121 14.01 -16.66 -17.22
C GLY A 121 14.62 -17.66 -18.20
N ASP A 122 13.81 -18.12 -19.16
CA ASP A 122 14.19 -19.10 -20.17
C ASP A 122 14.39 -18.49 -21.56
N GLY A 123 14.48 -17.17 -21.66
CA GLY A 123 14.58 -16.45 -22.93
C GLY A 123 13.25 -16.32 -23.67
N GLY A 124 12.11 -16.51 -22.99
CA GLY A 124 10.78 -16.29 -23.54
C GLY A 124 10.16 -17.50 -24.24
N GLU A 125 10.62 -18.72 -23.93
CA GLU A 125 9.91 -19.94 -24.36
C GLU A 125 8.66 -20.17 -23.50
N VAL A 126 8.73 -19.90 -22.19
CA VAL A 126 7.61 -19.95 -21.25
C VAL A 126 7.50 -18.65 -20.42
N PRO A 127 6.30 -18.31 -19.89
CA PRO A 127 6.18 -17.17 -19.00
C PRO A 127 7.09 -17.31 -17.77
N PRO A 128 7.81 -16.27 -17.34
CA PRO A 128 8.67 -16.31 -16.17
C PRO A 128 7.83 -16.58 -14.92
N THR A 129 8.42 -17.24 -13.92
CA THR A 129 7.73 -17.46 -12.65
C THR A 129 7.47 -16.12 -11.93
N ALA A 130 6.45 -16.06 -11.08
CA ALA A 130 6.13 -14.84 -10.32
C ALA A 130 7.33 -14.32 -9.49
N VAL A 131 8.18 -15.22 -9.01
CA VAL A 131 9.40 -14.89 -8.24
C VAL A 131 10.42 -14.17 -9.11
N ILE A 132 10.63 -14.62 -10.36
CA ILE A 132 11.53 -13.95 -11.29
C ILE A 132 11.01 -12.54 -11.55
N VAL A 133 9.72 -12.39 -11.85
CA VAL A 133 9.11 -11.07 -12.12
C VAL A 133 9.24 -10.14 -10.91
N GLU A 134 8.98 -10.65 -9.70
CA GLU A 134 9.12 -9.87 -8.46
C GLU A 134 10.57 -9.42 -8.24
N GLU A 135 11.53 -10.31 -8.47
CA GLU A 135 12.95 -9.98 -8.35
C GLU A 135 13.39 -8.95 -9.40
N THR A 136 13.01 -9.12 -10.67
CA THR A 136 13.32 -8.16 -11.74
C THR A 136 12.72 -6.78 -11.43
N VAL A 137 11.47 -6.71 -10.95
CA VAL A 137 10.83 -5.46 -10.49
C VAL A 137 11.61 -4.84 -9.32
N ARG A 138 12.03 -5.65 -8.35
CA ARG A 138 12.81 -5.19 -7.19
C ARG A 138 14.14 -4.58 -7.63
N GLN A 139 14.87 -5.26 -8.51
CA GLN A 139 16.14 -4.78 -9.05
C GLN A 139 15.99 -3.48 -9.82
N TRP A 140 14.94 -3.35 -10.64
CA TRP A 140 14.62 -2.11 -11.32
C TRP A 140 14.36 -0.95 -10.35
N LYS A 141 13.61 -1.19 -9.29
CA LYS A 141 13.34 -0.17 -8.26
C LYS A 141 14.62 0.26 -7.52
N LEU A 142 15.51 -0.68 -7.20
CA LEU A 142 16.79 -0.37 -6.58
C LEU A 142 17.67 0.46 -7.52
N LYS A 143 17.83 0.04 -8.77
CA LYS A 143 18.59 0.79 -9.78
C LYS A 143 18.02 2.19 -10.02
N ALA A 144 16.69 2.32 -10.07
CA ALA A 144 16.03 3.63 -10.19
C ALA A 144 16.27 4.52 -8.97
N ALA A 145 16.32 3.94 -7.76
CA ALA A 145 16.66 4.67 -6.54
C ALA A 145 18.12 5.12 -6.52
N GLU A 146 19.06 4.26 -6.92
CA GLU A 146 20.48 4.59 -7.06
C GLU A 146 20.73 5.73 -8.07
N LEU A 147 20.04 5.69 -9.22
CA LEU A 147 20.14 6.74 -10.25
C LEU A 147 19.53 8.07 -9.81
N LYS A 148 18.54 8.04 -8.89
CA LYS A 148 17.94 9.24 -8.28
C LYS A 148 18.77 9.78 -7.11
N ALA A 149 19.85 9.10 -6.71
CA ALA A 149 20.65 9.45 -5.54
C ALA A 149 21.86 10.40 -5.74
N PRO A 150 22.10 11.15 -6.84
CA PRO A 150 23.31 11.98 -6.90
C PRO A 150 23.11 13.38 -6.29
N GLU A 151 24.03 13.74 -5.38
CA GLU A 151 24.34 15.07 -4.79
C GLU A 151 23.80 15.43 -3.38
N GLU A 152 23.88 14.52 -2.39
CA GLU A 152 23.85 14.95 -0.96
C GLU A 152 25.04 14.45 -0.14
N ALA A 153 26.01 13.77 -0.77
CA ALA A 153 27.10 13.10 -0.06
C ALA A 153 28.49 13.36 -0.64
N VAL A 154 28.87 14.62 -0.91
CA VAL A 154 30.28 15.09 -0.76
C VAL A 154 30.26 16.61 -0.56
N GLN A 155 30.26 17.09 0.69
CA GLN A 155 30.83 18.42 0.96
C GLN A 155 32.34 18.22 1.09
N PRO A 156 33.19 18.95 0.33
CA PRO A 156 34.60 18.99 0.64
C PRO A 156 34.73 19.66 2.02
N VAL A 157 35.27 18.93 2.98
CA VAL A 157 35.69 19.54 4.25
C VAL A 157 36.93 20.37 3.94
N ASP A 158 36.71 21.65 3.67
CA ASP A 158 37.79 22.63 3.64
C ASP A 158 38.32 22.76 5.08
N ASP A 159 39.49 22.17 5.32
CA ASP A 159 40.34 22.44 6.49
C ASP A 159 40.79 23.92 6.45
N GLU A 160 40.00 24.82 7.04
CA GLU A 160 40.48 26.17 7.38
C GLU A 160 39.92 26.62 8.74
N PRO A 161 40.75 26.82 9.78
CA PRO A 161 40.26 27.23 11.09
C PRO A 161 40.24 28.76 11.19
N ALA A 162 39.07 29.37 11.30
CA ALA A 162 38.97 30.79 11.67
C ALA A 162 37.66 31.13 12.41
N SER A 163 37.87 31.66 13.62
CA SER A 163 37.10 32.67 14.38
C SER A 163 35.65 32.39 14.76
N GLU A 164 35.49 32.18 16.07
CA GLU A 164 34.28 32.43 16.87
C GLU A 164 33.81 33.88 16.69
N GLU A 165 32.68 34.10 16.00
CA GLU A 165 31.93 35.36 16.03
C GLU A 165 30.43 35.06 16.16
N ASP A 166 29.91 35.38 17.34
CA ASP A 166 28.54 35.75 17.73
C ASP A 166 27.36 34.85 17.31
N ALA A 167 27.00 33.94 18.23
CA ALA A 167 25.69 33.32 18.25
C ALA A 167 24.60 34.39 18.40
N ASP A 168 23.74 34.49 17.39
CA ASP A 168 22.49 35.24 17.39
C ASP A 168 21.60 34.79 18.56
N ASP A 169 21.68 35.52 19.67
CA ASP A 169 20.93 35.33 20.92
C ASP A 169 19.49 35.87 20.75
N THR A 170 18.78 35.39 19.73
CA THR A 170 17.36 35.67 19.58
C THR A 170 16.56 34.61 20.36
N PRO A 171 15.89 34.96 21.48
CA PRO A 171 15.17 33.99 22.30
C PRO A 171 14.00 33.36 21.53
N PRO A 172 13.69 32.07 21.76
CA PRO A 172 12.62 31.38 21.06
C PRO A 172 11.27 32.09 21.26
N PRO A 173 10.37 32.07 20.26
CA PRO A 173 9.06 32.71 20.37
C PRO A 173 8.28 32.11 21.54
N CYS A 174 7.56 32.96 22.26
CA CYS A 174 6.69 32.59 23.37
C CYS A 174 5.70 31.50 22.92
N PRO A 175 5.62 30.36 23.62
CA PRO A 175 4.80 29.23 23.20
C PRO A 175 3.29 29.51 23.24
N ASN A 176 2.85 30.53 23.98
CA ASN A 176 1.43 30.86 24.12
C ASN A 176 0.93 31.83 23.04
N CYS A 177 1.75 32.80 22.62
CA CYS A 177 1.30 33.84 21.67
C CYS A 177 2.24 34.10 20.48
N GLY A 178 3.37 33.39 20.39
CA GLY A 178 4.34 33.50 19.30
C GLY A 178 5.19 34.77 19.32
N CYS A 179 5.09 35.61 20.35
CA CYS A 179 5.87 36.85 20.51
C CYS A 179 7.36 36.52 20.73
N THR A 180 8.28 37.34 20.24
CA THR A 180 9.70 37.27 20.65
C THR A 180 10.05 38.34 21.68
N ASP A 181 9.17 39.33 21.89
CA ASP A 181 9.38 40.44 22.80
C ASP A 181 9.22 40.01 24.27
N VAL A 182 10.18 40.42 25.11
CA VAL A 182 10.15 40.25 26.57
C VAL A 182 10.07 41.62 27.25
N ASP A 183 9.41 41.69 28.40
CA ASP A 183 9.34 42.90 29.23
C ASP A 183 10.56 43.04 30.16
N GLU A 184 10.58 44.08 30.99
CA GLU A 184 11.69 44.37 31.93
C GLU A 184 11.90 43.26 32.97
N ASP A 185 10.87 42.44 33.22
CA ASP A 185 10.89 41.33 34.17
C ASP A 185 11.28 39.99 33.50
N GLY A 186 11.44 39.96 32.18
CA GLY A 186 11.84 38.77 31.40
C GLY A 186 10.66 37.87 30.98
N ASP A 187 9.43 38.34 31.16
CA ASP A 187 8.19 37.65 30.76
C ASP A 187 7.79 38.07 29.34
N CYS A 188 6.91 37.32 28.64
CA CYS A 188 6.49 37.77 27.30
C CYS A 188 5.71 39.09 27.41
N ALA A 189 6.16 40.13 26.71
CA ALA A 189 5.57 41.47 26.76
C ALA A 189 4.09 41.51 26.30
N LYS A 190 3.62 40.48 25.57
CA LYS A 190 2.24 40.39 25.06
C LYS A 190 1.28 39.65 25.98
N CYS A 191 1.71 38.57 26.62
CA CYS A 191 0.84 37.73 27.46
C CYS A 191 1.23 37.71 28.95
N HIS A 192 2.37 38.32 29.31
CA HIS A 192 2.91 38.45 30.67
C HIS A 192 3.04 37.10 31.39
N GLU A 193 3.43 36.06 30.65
CA GLU A 193 3.69 34.74 31.21
C GLU A 193 5.21 34.48 31.33
N PRO A 194 5.66 33.88 32.44
CA PRO A 194 7.08 33.65 32.72
C PRO A 194 7.69 32.50 31.93
N LYS A 195 8.91 32.72 31.41
CA LYS A 195 9.65 31.75 30.58
C LYS A 195 10.62 30.85 31.39
N VAL A 196 10.18 30.07 32.39
CA VAL A 196 10.94 28.84 32.78
C VAL A 196 10.04 27.80 33.47
N ARG A 197 10.05 26.55 33.00
CA ARG A 197 9.65 25.37 33.81
C ARG A 197 10.92 24.76 34.42
N GLY A 198 11.07 24.86 35.73
CA GLY A 198 12.18 24.28 36.49
C GLY A 198 12.07 22.76 36.70
N ASP A 199 13.22 22.16 36.99
CA ASP A 199 13.45 20.78 37.39
C ASP A 199 12.85 20.39 38.75
N ALA A 200 12.77 19.06 38.96
CA ALA A 200 12.60 18.26 40.18
C ALA A 200 11.21 17.64 40.43
N ASP A 201 11.09 16.32 40.18
CA ASP A 201 10.69 15.35 41.21
C ASP A 201 11.10 13.91 40.82
N GLU A 202 11.87 13.24 41.69
CA GLU A 202 12.08 11.79 41.67
C GLU A 202 10.80 11.11 42.18
N GLY A 203 9.85 10.87 41.26
CA GLY A 203 8.61 10.15 41.54
C GLY A 203 8.52 8.91 40.68
N GLU A 204 8.54 7.75 41.33
CA GLU A 204 8.25 6.41 40.82
C GLU A 204 7.38 6.40 39.55
N ALA A 205 7.95 5.90 38.45
CA ALA A 205 7.28 5.86 37.16
C ALA A 205 5.90 5.19 37.28
N PRO A 206 4.79 5.89 37.00
CA PRO A 206 3.53 5.19 36.80
C PRO A 206 3.69 4.40 35.51
N THR A 207 3.82 3.09 35.66
CA THR A 207 3.63 2.16 34.55
C THR A 207 2.24 2.44 33.98
N LYS A 208 2.20 3.19 32.89
CA LYS A 208 0.97 3.33 32.10
C LYS A 208 0.54 1.91 31.75
N PRO A 209 -0.72 1.52 31.99
CA PRO A 209 -1.17 0.21 31.54
C PRO A 209 -0.92 0.16 30.04
N VAL A 210 -0.12 -0.82 29.63
CA VAL A 210 0.00 -1.17 28.22
C VAL A 210 -1.36 -1.71 27.86
N ASN A 211 -2.25 -0.83 27.41
CA ASN A 211 -3.52 -1.29 26.92
C ASN A 211 -3.22 -2.14 25.69
N THR A 212 -3.51 -3.43 25.82
CA THR A 212 -3.41 -4.40 24.75
C THR A 212 -4.23 -3.91 23.56
N THR A 213 -3.87 -4.31 22.34
CA THR A 213 -4.65 -4.01 21.12
C THR A 213 -6.15 -4.31 21.33
N PHE A 214 -6.45 -5.30 22.17
CA PHE A 214 -7.77 -5.69 22.62
C PHE A 214 -8.54 -4.57 23.36
N GLU A 215 -7.94 -3.92 24.36
CA GLU A 215 -8.58 -2.86 25.16
C GLU A 215 -8.83 -1.58 24.35
N VAL A 216 -7.96 -1.28 23.37
CA VAL A 216 -8.18 -0.17 22.43
C VAL A 216 -9.36 -0.46 21.50
N LEU A 217 -9.52 -1.71 21.05
CA LEU A 217 -10.62 -2.11 20.19
C LEU A 217 -11.97 -2.15 20.95
N GLU A 218 -11.99 -2.62 22.20
CA GLU A 218 -13.22 -2.57 23.02
C GLU A 218 -13.68 -1.12 23.26
N ALA A 219 -12.75 -0.18 23.52
CA ALA A 219 -13.08 1.24 23.69
C ALA A 219 -13.66 1.87 22.40
N ILE A 220 -13.16 1.50 21.22
CA ILE A 220 -13.68 1.97 19.93
C ILE A 220 -15.09 1.43 19.67
N VAL A 221 -15.34 0.16 20.03
CA VAL A 221 -16.66 -0.47 19.89
C VAL A 221 -17.69 0.21 20.80
N ASP A 222 -17.32 0.54 22.03
CA ASP A 222 -18.19 1.24 22.99
C ASP A 222 -18.49 2.68 22.53
N GLN A 223 -17.47 3.40 22.04
CA GLN A 223 -17.64 4.74 21.47
C GLN A 223 -18.61 4.74 20.26
N TRP A 224 -18.56 3.70 19.42
CA TRP A 224 -19.48 3.54 18.30
C TRP A 224 -20.92 3.24 18.75
N ARG A 225 -21.09 2.46 19.82
CA ARG A 225 -22.43 2.14 20.36
C ARG A 225 -23.15 3.40 20.83
N ASP A 226 -22.43 4.30 21.50
CA ASP A 226 -22.95 5.59 21.99
C ASP A 226 -23.23 6.57 20.85
N GLN A 227 -22.38 6.63 19.83
CA GLN A 227 -22.52 7.60 18.73
C GLN A 227 -23.74 7.33 17.83
N TYR A 228 -24.17 6.08 17.70
CA TYR A 228 -25.21 5.68 16.73
C TYR A 228 -26.54 5.20 17.35
N ASP A 229 -26.72 5.37 18.68
CA ASP A 229 -27.93 4.96 19.43
C ASP A 229 -28.39 3.52 19.10
N VAL A 230 -27.41 2.62 19.02
CA VAL A 230 -27.61 1.25 18.55
C VAL A 230 -28.21 0.42 19.68
N THR A 231 -29.54 0.25 19.68
CA THR A 231 -30.25 -0.60 20.64
C THR A 231 -29.92 -2.09 20.41
N SER A 232 -30.00 -2.90 21.48
CA SER A 232 -29.51 -4.30 21.47
C SER A 232 -30.22 -5.23 20.49
N ASP A 233 -31.37 -4.82 19.94
CA ASP A 233 -32.16 -5.59 18.98
C ASP A 233 -31.84 -5.27 17.51
N SER A 234 -30.88 -4.38 17.23
CA SER A 234 -30.49 -4.05 15.86
C SER A 234 -29.45 -5.03 15.29
N VAL A 235 -29.48 -5.22 13.96
CA VAL A 235 -28.48 -6.03 13.23
C VAL A 235 -27.05 -5.50 13.47
N ALA A 236 -26.91 -4.20 13.70
CA ALA A 236 -25.64 -3.56 14.06
C ALA A 236 -25.15 -4.01 15.45
N ALA A 237 -26.04 -4.18 16.44
CA ALA A 237 -25.68 -4.70 17.76
C ALA A 237 -25.15 -6.14 17.67
N ALA A 238 -25.83 -7.01 16.90
CA ALA A 238 -25.39 -8.39 16.69
C ALA A 238 -24.03 -8.49 15.96
N MET A 239 -23.76 -7.59 15.01
CA MET A 239 -22.45 -7.51 14.34
C MET A 239 -21.34 -7.05 15.29
N LEU A 240 -21.63 -6.08 16.16
CA LEU A 240 -20.67 -5.59 17.15
C LEU A 240 -20.38 -6.64 18.24
N GLU A 241 -21.38 -7.40 18.70
CA GLU A 241 -21.16 -8.50 19.64
C GLU A 241 -20.31 -9.61 19.03
N ASN A 242 -20.54 -9.95 17.76
CA ASN A 242 -19.74 -10.97 17.05
C ASN A 242 -18.28 -10.51 16.89
N LEU A 243 -18.07 -9.23 16.56
CA LEU A 243 -16.75 -8.63 16.48
C LEU A 243 -16.04 -8.66 17.85
N ALA A 244 -16.72 -8.23 18.92
CA ALA A 244 -16.18 -8.25 20.29
C ALA A 244 -15.84 -9.67 20.75
N THR A 245 -16.64 -10.66 20.38
CA THR A 245 -16.39 -12.08 20.70
C THR A 245 -15.14 -12.59 19.98
N LYS A 246 -15.01 -12.29 18.69
CA LYS A 246 -13.82 -12.67 17.89
C LYS A 246 -12.54 -12.03 18.40
N ILE A 247 -12.62 -10.80 18.93
CA ILE A 247 -11.45 -10.12 19.49
C ILE A 247 -11.05 -10.80 20.82
N ARG A 248 -11.99 -11.37 21.61
CA ARG A 248 -11.69 -12.06 22.88
C ARG A 248 -11.10 -13.47 22.71
N GLU A 249 -11.40 -14.11 21.59
CA GLU A 249 -11.00 -15.49 21.29
C GLU A 249 -9.64 -15.59 20.56
N GLY A 250 -9.06 -14.45 20.15
CA GLY A 250 -7.77 -14.37 19.43
C GLY A 250 -6.65 -13.78 20.29
#